data_AF-A0A8H3YMA2-F1
#
_entry.id   AF-A0A8H3YMA2-F1
#
_cell.length_a   1.000
_cell.length_b   1.000
_cell.length_c   1.000
_cell.angle_alpha   90.00
_cell.angle_beta   90.00
_cell.angle_gamma   90.00
#
_symmetry.space_group_name_H-M   'P 1'
#
loop_
_entity.id
_entity.type
_entity.pdbx_description
1 polymer ?
#
loop_
_entity_poly.entity_id
_entity_poly.type
_entity_poly.pdbx_seq_one_letter_code
_entity_poly.pdbx_strand_id
1 'polypeptide(L)'
;MLCVGLVKGQKPPSISGASNAPSNVPGYVIKYAPLVYLHTQEPYMPSDIGAQVTNSKPKLEFADIPNVPSPLNLDNLDVLNNFGNKGVNIYLTSNDDITKNPPWIKGVKPNANGKTEGAKSCAVIVVDKGNGMVDAFYMYYFAFNYGGIVLGKNVGNHIGDWEHNMVRFQNGVPTAVWYSQHSSGQSFKYSAVPKDASGFRPLAYSGNGSHAVYAMTGNHIHDGFLNDYTDIGALWDPIQSAYWYSWSAPAPPPAGSTFPATRDVAGLGYIKPYDASTSPIGWFYFKGRWGDFRYKKEDPRQDSLLGVAWKYETGPDGPAFKNLQRKNVWPGDKGTLLDKVSLVAAAP
;
A
#
# COMPACT_ATOMS: atom_id res chain seq x y z
N MET A 1 1.84 -27.11 -18.91
CA MET A 1 1.48 -26.39 -17.66
C MET A 1 0.57 -25.23 -18.03
N LEU A 2 -0.72 -25.29 -17.71
CA LEU A 2 -1.57 -24.10 -17.77
C LEU A 2 -1.16 -23.19 -16.61
N CYS A 3 -0.69 -21.97 -16.88
CA CYS A 3 -0.51 -20.95 -15.87
C CYS A 3 -1.88 -20.53 -15.34
N VAL A 4 -2.26 -21.06 -14.16
CA VAL A 4 -3.46 -20.62 -13.44
C VAL A 4 -3.20 -19.17 -13.00
N GLY A 5 -3.88 -18.22 -13.64
CA GLY A 5 -3.74 -16.78 -13.35
C GLY A 5 -3.71 -15.88 -14.59
N LEU A 6 -3.34 -16.41 -15.77
CA LEU A 6 -3.51 -15.71 -17.05
C LEU A 6 -4.78 -16.24 -17.74
N VAL A 7 -5.53 -15.36 -18.39
CA VAL A 7 -6.63 -15.78 -19.27
C VAL A 7 -6.05 -16.68 -20.36
N LYS A 8 -6.70 -17.81 -20.64
CA LYS A 8 -6.22 -18.82 -21.59
C LYS A 8 -5.86 -18.16 -22.94
N GLY A 9 -4.58 -18.24 -23.32
CA GLY A 9 -4.06 -17.66 -24.58
C GLY A 9 -3.42 -16.28 -24.45
N GLN A 10 -3.49 -15.63 -23.30
CA GLN A 10 -2.82 -14.37 -23.06
C GLN A 10 -1.32 -14.56 -22.84
N LYS A 11 -0.52 -13.81 -23.59
CA LYS A 11 0.94 -13.78 -23.40
C LYS A 11 1.27 -13.01 -22.10
N PRO A 12 2.27 -13.46 -21.32
CA PRO A 12 2.79 -12.66 -20.22
C PRO A 12 3.22 -11.25 -20.70
N PRO A 13 3.03 -10.21 -19.88
CA PRO A 13 3.45 -8.87 -20.25
C PRO A 13 4.98 -8.78 -20.37
N SER A 14 5.45 -7.86 -21.19
CA SER A 14 6.85 -7.45 -21.25
C SER A 14 6.91 -5.95 -21.05
N ILE A 15 7.81 -5.52 -20.17
CA ILE A 15 8.05 -4.11 -19.86
C ILE A 15 9.56 -3.85 -19.91
N SER A 16 9.94 -2.58 -19.99
CA SER A 16 11.34 -2.15 -20.14
C SER A 16 12.28 -2.60 -19.02
N GLY A 17 11.74 -2.91 -17.83
CA GLY A 17 12.54 -3.20 -16.63
C GLY A 17 13.23 -1.97 -16.03
N ALA A 18 12.82 -0.76 -16.44
CA ALA A 18 13.34 0.49 -15.89
C ALA A 18 12.97 0.63 -14.40
N SER A 19 13.82 1.30 -13.63
CA SER A 19 13.51 1.70 -12.25
C SER A 19 14.22 3.01 -11.90
N ASN A 20 13.72 3.71 -10.88
CA ASN A 20 14.43 4.86 -10.30
C ASN A 20 15.23 4.47 -9.03
N ALA A 21 15.53 3.18 -8.86
CA ALA A 21 16.25 2.68 -7.70
C ALA A 21 17.68 3.24 -7.65
N PRO A 22 18.14 3.75 -6.50
CA PRO A 22 19.55 4.04 -6.29
C PRO A 22 20.43 2.80 -6.52
N SER A 23 21.67 3.01 -6.98
CA SER A 23 22.59 1.91 -7.37
C SER A 23 23.01 0.97 -6.22
N ASN A 24 22.83 1.40 -4.97
CA ASN A 24 23.10 0.63 -3.76
C ASN A 24 21.89 -0.19 -3.28
N VAL A 25 20.75 -0.13 -3.96
CA VAL A 25 19.63 -1.06 -3.74
C VAL A 25 20.03 -2.45 -4.25
N PRO A 26 19.78 -3.54 -3.50
CA PRO A 26 20.11 -4.88 -3.97
C PRO A 26 19.39 -5.21 -5.29
N GLY A 27 20.16 -5.56 -6.33
CA GLY A 27 19.61 -5.74 -7.69
C GLY A 27 18.52 -6.81 -7.81
N TYR A 28 18.50 -7.81 -6.93
CA TYR A 28 17.42 -8.82 -6.91
C TYR A 28 16.07 -8.22 -6.48
N VAL A 29 16.05 -7.17 -5.64
CA VAL A 29 14.81 -6.47 -5.28
C VAL A 29 14.19 -5.83 -6.53
N ILE A 30 15.01 -5.23 -7.40
CA ILE A 30 14.55 -4.63 -8.66
C ILE A 30 14.10 -5.72 -9.64
N LYS A 31 14.94 -6.76 -9.83
CA LYS A 31 14.71 -7.84 -10.79
C LYS A 31 13.41 -8.61 -10.55
N TYR A 32 13.05 -8.81 -9.28
CA TYR A 32 11.93 -9.63 -8.85
C TYR A 32 10.73 -8.81 -8.34
N ALA A 33 10.74 -7.50 -8.59
CA ALA A 33 9.66 -6.60 -8.20
C ALA A 33 8.32 -7.00 -8.86
N PRO A 34 7.19 -6.96 -8.15
CA PRO A 34 5.89 -7.26 -8.73
C PRO A 34 5.48 -6.30 -9.84
N LEU A 35 4.62 -6.79 -10.73
CA LEU A 35 3.85 -5.98 -11.67
C LEU A 35 2.38 -6.10 -11.33
N VAL A 36 1.65 -4.98 -11.41
CA VAL A 36 0.26 -4.92 -10.98
C VAL A 36 -0.62 -4.58 -12.17
N TYR A 37 -1.54 -5.47 -12.53
CA TYR A 37 -2.65 -5.10 -13.39
C TYR A 37 -3.70 -4.37 -12.56
N LEU A 38 -4.06 -3.17 -13.00
CA LEU A 38 -5.25 -2.46 -12.51
C LEU A 38 -6.49 -3.00 -13.19
N HIS A 39 -7.65 -2.87 -12.56
CA HIS A 39 -8.90 -3.27 -13.17
C HIS A 39 -9.21 -2.40 -14.42
N THR A 40 -9.83 -2.98 -15.46
CA THR A 40 -10.15 -2.27 -16.72
C THR A 40 -11.04 -1.04 -16.52
N GLN A 41 -11.86 -1.09 -15.47
CA GLN A 41 -12.78 -0.02 -15.08
C GLN A 41 -12.32 0.80 -13.87
N GLU A 42 -11.09 0.59 -13.39
CA GLU A 42 -10.56 1.28 -12.19
C GLU A 42 -10.71 2.81 -12.33
N PRO A 43 -11.53 3.48 -11.50
CA PRO A 43 -11.61 4.94 -11.53
C PRO A 43 -10.58 5.62 -10.63
N TYR A 44 -9.97 4.91 -9.68
CA TYR A 44 -9.03 5.40 -8.68
C TYR A 44 -7.65 4.76 -8.91
N MET A 45 -6.82 5.45 -9.69
CA MET A 45 -5.51 4.95 -10.10
C MET A 45 -4.46 5.13 -8.98
N PRO A 46 -3.28 4.48 -9.09
CA PRO A 46 -2.17 4.73 -8.16
C PRO A 46 -1.84 6.22 -8.06
N SER A 47 -1.68 6.70 -6.82
CA SER A 47 -1.66 8.12 -6.51
C SER A 47 -0.33 8.55 -5.90
N ASP A 48 0.09 9.80 -6.16
CA ASP A 48 1.29 10.35 -5.54
C ASP A 48 1.12 10.45 -4.01
N ILE A 49 2.05 9.85 -3.26
CA ILE A 49 1.99 9.82 -1.78
C ILE A 49 2.07 11.24 -1.21
N GLY A 50 2.87 12.13 -1.81
CA GLY A 50 3.01 13.52 -1.38
C GLY A 50 1.76 14.35 -1.65
N ALA A 51 1.07 14.09 -2.75
CA ALA A 51 -0.18 14.75 -3.11
C ALA A 51 -1.30 14.53 -2.07
N GLN A 52 -1.31 13.39 -1.37
CA GLN A 52 -2.24 13.22 -0.24
C GLN A 52 -2.06 14.33 0.80
N VAL A 53 -0.81 14.61 1.18
CA VAL A 53 -0.49 15.58 2.22
C VAL A 53 -0.88 16.99 1.78
N THR A 54 -0.61 17.35 0.52
CA THR A 54 -0.93 18.69 0.00
C THR A 54 -2.43 18.92 -0.23
N ASN A 55 -3.21 17.86 -0.48
CA ASN A 55 -4.67 17.93 -0.62
C ASN A 55 -5.43 17.70 0.70
N SER A 56 -4.71 17.68 1.82
CA SER A 56 -5.30 17.47 3.15
C SER A 56 -4.90 18.57 4.13
N LYS A 57 -5.69 18.70 5.19
CA LYS A 57 -5.31 19.40 6.42
C LYS A 57 -5.42 18.43 7.61
N PRO A 58 -4.44 18.45 8.53
CA PRO A 58 -4.51 17.60 9.71
C PRO A 58 -5.61 18.11 10.66
N LYS A 59 -6.41 17.17 11.15
CA LYS A 59 -7.45 17.44 12.16
C LYS A 59 -7.36 16.46 13.32
N LEU A 60 -7.70 16.94 14.50
CA LEU A 60 -7.98 16.11 15.66
C LEU A 60 -9.46 15.71 15.57
N GLU A 61 -9.71 14.53 15.01
CA GLU A 61 -11.04 14.13 14.55
C GLU A 61 -11.64 15.19 13.60
N PHE A 62 -12.63 15.96 14.07
CA PHE A 62 -13.26 17.04 13.28
C PHE A 62 -12.68 18.42 13.55
N ALA A 63 -11.94 18.59 14.65
CA ALA A 63 -11.45 19.88 15.12
C ALA A 63 -10.15 20.27 14.41
N ASP A 64 -10.01 21.56 14.11
CA ASP A 64 -8.74 22.12 13.65
C ASP A 64 -7.72 22.09 14.80
N ILE A 65 -6.44 21.96 14.43
CA ILE A 65 -5.34 21.88 15.38
C ILE A 65 -4.58 23.23 15.33
N PRO A 66 -4.46 23.97 16.44
CA PRO A 66 -3.70 25.21 16.44
C PRO A 66 -2.19 24.93 16.32
N ASN A 67 -1.46 25.88 15.71
CA ASN A 67 0.01 25.87 15.64
C ASN A 67 0.64 24.64 14.94
N VAL A 68 -0.08 24.03 14.00
CA VAL A 68 0.51 23.00 13.14
C VAL A 68 1.54 23.65 12.21
N PRO A 69 2.77 23.09 12.09
CA PRO A 69 3.76 23.55 11.14
C PRO A 69 3.21 23.56 9.70
N SER A 70 3.50 24.62 8.94
CA SER A 70 3.08 24.74 7.55
C SER A 70 4.23 25.28 6.69
N PRO A 71 4.50 24.70 5.50
CA PRO A 71 3.78 23.57 4.90
C PRO A 71 4.15 22.22 5.55
N LEU A 72 3.21 21.28 5.52
CA LEU A 72 3.49 19.87 5.75
C LEU A 72 3.86 19.18 4.45
N ASN A 73 4.78 18.22 4.55
CA ASN A 73 5.21 17.37 3.46
C ASN A 73 5.69 16.02 4.03
N LEU A 74 6.21 15.15 3.17
CA LEU A 74 6.66 13.82 3.57
C LEU A 74 7.92 13.82 4.46
N ASP A 75 8.68 14.91 4.53
CA ASP A 75 9.87 15.01 5.39
C ASP A 75 9.52 15.31 6.85
N ASN A 76 8.44 16.06 7.07
CA ASN A 76 8.07 16.57 8.39
C ASN A 76 6.70 16.06 8.89
N LEU A 77 6.03 15.15 8.21
CA LEU A 77 4.68 14.71 8.59
C LEU A 77 4.58 14.14 10.02
N ASP A 78 5.66 13.56 10.53
CA ASP A 78 5.77 13.04 11.89
C ASP A 78 5.69 14.10 12.99
N VAL A 79 5.84 15.39 12.67
CA VAL A 79 5.59 16.47 13.64
C VAL A 79 4.17 16.45 14.18
N LEU A 80 3.23 15.87 13.43
CA LEU A 80 1.85 15.66 13.86
C LEU A 80 1.74 14.73 15.08
N ASN A 81 2.77 13.94 15.36
CA ASN A 81 2.83 13.09 16.56
C ASN A 81 2.95 13.89 17.86
N ASN A 82 3.22 15.20 17.81
CA ASN A 82 3.21 16.07 19.00
C ASN A 82 1.80 16.48 19.44
N PHE A 83 0.78 16.19 18.65
CA PHE A 83 -0.61 16.61 18.90
C PHE A 83 -1.49 15.43 19.28
N GLY A 84 -2.61 15.74 19.93
CA GLY A 84 -3.62 14.74 20.32
C GLY A 84 -3.02 13.61 21.18
N ASN A 85 -3.44 12.38 20.89
CA ASN A 85 -2.90 11.17 21.48
C ASN A 85 -1.65 10.70 20.73
N LYS A 86 -0.58 11.50 20.82
CA LYS A 86 0.72 11.23 20.16
C LYS A 86 0.58 10.97 18.64
N GLY A 87 -0.27 11.73 17.97
CA GLY A 87 -0.54 11.59 16.53
C GLY A 87 -1.59 10.55 16.14
N VAL A 88 -1.93 9.58 17.00
CA VAL A 88 -2.77 8.41 16.62
C VAL A 88 -4.18 8.80 16.21
N ASN A 89 -4.73 9.87 16.78
CA ASN A 89 -6.04 10.43 16.46
C ASN A 89 -5.94 11.71 15.63
N ILE A 90 -4.87 11.85 14.85
CA ILE A 90 -4.74 12.90 13.84
C ILE A 90 -5.07 12.32 12.47
N TYR A 91 -5.89 13.03 11.71
CA TYR A 91 -6.45 12.58 10.43
C TYR A 91 -6.03 13.56 9.34
N LEU A 92 -5.46 13.07 8.24
CA LEU A 92 -5.23 13.87 7.04
C LEU A 92 -6.56 14.08 6.32
N THR A 93 -7.33 15.06 6.82
CA THR A 93 -8.68 15.34 6.34
C THR A 93 -8.62 16.10 5.03
N SER A 94 -9.39 15.69 4.02
CA SER A 94 -9.42 16.36 2.73
C SER A 94 -9.76 17.84 2.84
N ASN A 95 -9.11 18.63 1.99
CA ASN A 95 -9.48 20.03 1.76
C ASN A 95 -10.76 20.17 0.92
N ASP A 96 -11.16 19.12 0.19
CA ASP A 96 -12.29 19.11 -0.73
C ASP A 96 -13.46 18.27 -0.20
N ASP A 97 -14.66 18.54 -0.73
CA ASP A 97 -15.78 17.61 -0.59
C ASP A 97 -15.59 16.43 -1.56
N ILE A 98 -15.14 15.28 -1.04
CA ILE A 98 -14.91 14.07 -1.84
C ILE A 98 -16.13 13.57 -2.59
N THR A 99 -17.35 13.93 -2.18
CA THR A 99 -18.57 13.56 -2.92
C THR A 99 -18.68 14.25 -4.27
N LYS A 100 -17.85 15.29 -4.51
CA LYS A 100 -17.72 15.98 -5.79
C LYS A 100 -16.64 15.38 -6.69
N ASN A 101 -16.03 14.26 -6.29
CA ASN A 101 -14.99 13.55 -7.04
C ASN A 101 -13.83 14.47 -7.48
N PRO A 102 -13.14 15.13 -6.53
CA PRO A 102 -12.04 16.03 -6.87
C PRO A 102 -10.96 15.28 -7.68
N PRO A 103 -10.28 15.92 -8.65
CA PRO A 103 -9.40 15.21 -9.57
C PRO A 103 -8.27 14.42 -8.89
N TRP A 104 -7.74 14.90 -7.76
CA TRP A 104 -6.59 14.29 -7.09
C TRP A 104 -6.89 12.90 -6.51
N ILE A 105 -8.15 12.59 -6.18
CA ILE A 105 -8.51 11.25 -5.68
C ILE A 105 -8.49 10.17 -6.77
N LYS A 106 -8.47 10.56 -8.05
CA LYS A 106 -8.45 9.63 -9.18
C LYS A 106 -7.05 9.09 -9.50
N GLY A 107 -6.01 9.64 -8.88
CA GLY A 107 -4.63 9.25 -9.10
C GLY A 107 -4.13 9.45 -10.54
N VAL A 108 -3.09 8.70 -10.90
CA VAL A 108 -2.42 8.79 -12.20
C VAL A 108 -2.46 7.45 -12.91
N LYS A 109 -3.10 7.41 -14.08
CA LYS A 109 -3.12 6.21 -14.92
C LYS A 109 -1.71 5.88 -15.41
N PRO A 110 -1.23 4.63 -15.28
CA PRO A 110 0.05 4.22 -15.85
C PRO A 110 0.10 4.42 -17.37
N ASN A 111 1.26 4.86 -17.88
CA ASN A 111 1.52 4.95 -19.31
C ASN A 111 1.75 3.56 -19.93
N ALA A 112 2.05 3.49 -21.23
CA ALA A 112 2.27 2.22 -21.93
C ALA A 112 3.44 1.37 -21.39
N ASN A 113 4.39 1.98 -20.68
CA ASN A 113 5.51 1.30 -20.02
C ASN A 113 5.19 0.94 -18.56
N GLY A 114 3.99 1.26 -18.08
CA GLY A 114 3.57 1.03 -16.70
C GLY A 114 4.02 2.10 -15.71
N LYS A 115 4.50 3.26 -16.15
CA LYS A 115 4.91 4.34 -15.25
C LYS A 115 3.75 5.29 -14.94
N THR A 116 3.61 5.66 -13.68
CA THR A 116 2.76 6.77 -13.22
C THR A 116 3.51 8.09 -13.39
N GLU A 117 3.27 8.80 -14.50
CA GLU A 117 4.03 10.01 -14.83
C GLU A 117 3.76 11.14 -13.82
N GLY A 118 4.85 11.73 -13.30
CA GLY A 118 4.75 12.82 -12.32
C GLY A 118 4.26 12.41 -10.93
N ALA A 119 4.06 11.12 -10.66
CA ALA A 119 3.61 10.62 -9.37
C ALA A 119 4.54 9.53 -8.82
N LYS A 120 4.89 9.64 -7.53
CA LYS A 120 5.54 8.58 -6.75
C LYS A 120 4.48 7.84 -5.95
N SER A 121 3.91 6.81 -6.58
CA SER A 121 2.80 6.02 -6.03
C SER A 121 3.25 4.76 -5.29
N CYS A 122 4.56 4.58 -5.10
CA CYS A 122 5.13 3.41 -4.45
C CYS A 122 6.23 3.77 -3.46
N ALA A 123 6.32 3.01 -2.37
CA ALA A 123 7.48 2.97 -1.50
C ALA A 123 8.00 1.53 -1.39
N VAL A 124 9.28 1.34 -1.71
CA VAL A 124 9.97 0.05 -1.57
C VAL A 124 10.78 0.06 -0.27
N ILE A 125 10.47 -0.88 0.62
CA ILE A 125 11.12 -1.02 1.92
C ILE A 125 11.80 -2.38 1.99
N VAL A 126 13.14 -2.38 2.03
CA VAL A 126 13.99 -3.57 2.13
C VAL A 126 14.30 -3.86 3.58
N VAL A 127 13.84 -5.01 4.07
CA VAL A 127 14.00 -5.47 5.45
C VAL A 127 15.00 -6.62 5.47
N ASP A 128 16.23 -6.33 5.92
CA ASP A 128 17.22 -7.38 6.17
C ASP A 128 16.94 -8.06 7.52
N LYS A 129 16.72 -9.37 7.48
CA LYS A 129 16.40 -10.21 8.65
C LYS A 129 17.61 -11.00 9.13
N GLY A 130 18.77 -10.79 8.54
CA GLY A 130 20.00 -11.54 8.79
C GLY A 130 20.01 -12.91 8.12
N ASN A 131 21.17 -13.57 8.13
CA ASN A 131 21.37 -14.91 7.57
C ASN A 131 20.91 -15.05 6.10
N GLY A 132 21.03 -13.95 5.34
CA GLY A 132 20.62 -13.86 3.95
C GLY A 132 19.11 -13.82 3.71
N MET A 133 18.28 -13.77 4.76
CA MET A 133 16.85 -13.60 4.63
C MET A 133 16.52 -12.11 4.50
N VAL A 134 15.82 -11.75 3.41
CA VAL A 134 15.40 -10.37 3.16
C VAL A 134 13.93 -10.37 2.73
N ASP A 135 13.14 -9.47 3.29
CA ASP A 135 11.79 -9.17 2.80
C ASP A 135 11.81 -7.80 2.11
N ALA A 136 11.43 -7.74 0.84
CA ALA A 136 11.19 -6.47 0.15
C ALA A 136 9.69 -6.22 0.07
N PHE A 137 9.23 -5.13 0.67
CA PHE A 137 7.84 -4.69 0.61
C PHE A 137 7.71 -3.64 -0.50
N TYR A 138 6.69 -3.81 -1.34
CA TYR A 138 6.33 -2.87 -2.40
C TYR A 138 4.98 -2.28 -2.01
N MET A 139 5.03 -1.16 -1.30
CA MET A 139 3.84 -0.48 -0.78
C MET A 139 3.25 0.37 -1.91
N TYR A 140 1.96 0.24 -2.14
CA TYR A 140 1.17 0.90 -3.18
C TYR A 140 0.25 1.90 -2.52
N TYR A 141 0.15 3.09 -3.11
CA TYR A 141 -0.70 4.14 -2.60
C TYR A 141 -1.79 4.52 -3.58
N PHE A 142 -3.02 4.62 -3.07
CA PHE A 142 -4.18 5.16 -3.76
C PHE A 142 -4.79 6.26 -2.89
N ALA A 143 -5.23 7.36 -3.50
CA ALA A 143 -5.77 8.50 -2.76
C ALA A 143 -7.19 8.26 -2.25
N PHE A 144 -7.90 7.25 -2.76
CA PHE A 144 -9.25 6.93 -2.38
C PHE A 144 -9.55 5.46 -2.62
N ASN A 145 -10.17 4.80 -1.66
CA ASN A 145 -10.71 3.45 -1.73
C ASN A 145 -12.24 3.50 -1.90
N TYR A 146 -12.76 2.72 -2.84
CA TYR A 146 -14.17 2.43 -2.98
C TYR A 146 -14.47 1.05 -2.36
N GLY A 147 -15.11 1.04 -1.20
CA GLY A 147 -15.31 -0.19 -0.40
C GLY A 147 -16.39 -1.14 -0.92
N GLY A 148 -17.02 -0.84 -2.06
CA GLY A 148 -17.97 -1.75 -2.73
C GLY A 148 -19.43 -1.54 -2.35
N ILE A 149 -20.30 -2.43 -2.84
CA ILE A 149 -21.75 -2.41 -2.64
C ILE A 149 -22.20 -3.68 -1.91
N VAL A 150 -22.88 -3.52 -0.79
CA VAL A 150 -23.52 -4.60 -0.01
C VAL A 150 -24.99 -4.33 0.10
N LEU A 151 -25.83 -5.26 -0.34
CA LEU A 151 -27.30 -5.13 -0.32
C LEU A 151 -27.79 -3.79 -0.92
N GLY A 152 -27.17 -3.36 -2.02
CA GLY A 152 -27.50 -2.10 -2.72
C GLY A 152 -26.98 -0.83 -2.05
N LYS A 153 -26.26 -0.93 -0.93
CA LYS A 153 -25.64 0.21 -0.22
C LYS A 153 -24.13 0.20 -0.44
N ASN A 154 -23.58 1.34 -0.84
CA ASN A 154 -22.13 1.51 -0.90
C ASN A 154 -21.57 1.76 0.51
N VAL A 155 -20.56 0.99 0.89
CA VAL A 155 -19.96 0.97 2.23
C VAL A 155 -18.43 0.95 2.12
N GLY A 156 -17.75 1.35 3.19
CA GLY A 156 -16.30 1.17 3.35
C GLY A 156 -15.41 2.12 2.56
N ASN A 157 -15.95 3.17 1.91
CA ASN A 157 -15.08 4.12 1.21
C ASN A 157 -14.19 4.87 2.19
N HIS A 158 -12.95 5.14 1.84
CA HIS A 158 -12.10 6.01 2.64
C HIS A 158 -11.07 6.74 1.78
N ILE A 159 -10.65 7.90 2.26
CA ILE A 159 -9.51 8.61 1.69
C ILE A 159 -8.23 7.88 2.12
N GLY A 160 -7.31 7.80 1.18
CA GLY A 160 -6.02 7.13 1.27
C GLY A 160 -6.14 5.62 1.42
N ASP A 161 -5.25 4.90 0.77
CA ASP A 161 -5.24 3.45 0.80
C ASP A 161 -3.83 2.91 0.63
N TRP A 162 -3.48 1.92 1.45
CA TRP A 162 -2.16 1.31 1.49
C TRP A 162 -2.27 -0.20 1.30
N GLU A 163 -2.01 -0.61 0.07
CA GLU A 163 -1.91 -2.01 -0.34
C GLU A 163 -0.45 -2.37 -0.60
N HIS A 164 -0.11 -3.67 -0.64
CA HIS A 164 1.25 -4.08 -0.90
C HIS A 164 1.41 -5.53 -1.32
N ASN A 165 2.49 -5.76 -2.05
CA ASN A 165 3.13 -7.07 -2.09
C ASN A 165 4.35 -7.09 -1.18
N MET A 166 4.74 -8.27 -0.70
CA MET A 166 6.07 -8.50 -0.15
C MET A 166 6.69 -9.72 -0.81
N VAL A 167 7.95 -9.60 -1.24
CA VAL A 167 8.73 -10.73 -1.76
C VAL A 167 9.79 -11.10 -0.73
N ARG A 168 9.81 -12.37 -0.33
CA ARG A 168 10.84 -12.94 0.55
C ARG A 168 11.95 -13.54 -0.28
N PHE A 169 13.19 -13.26 0.12
CA PHE A 169 14.41 -13.78 -0.47
C PHE A 169 15.22 -14.59 0.54
N GLN A 170 15.92 -15.59 0.03
CA GLN A 170 17.01 -16.28 0.71
C GLN A 170 18.26 -16.16 -0.14
N ASN A 171 19.30 -15.49 0.36
CA ASN A 171 20.56 -15.24 -0.37
C ASN A 171 20.31 -14.63 -1.77
N GLY A 172 19.35 -13.70 -1.87
CA GLY A 172 18.97 -13.04 -3.13
C GLY A 172 18.07 -13.87 -4.07
N VAL A 173 17.70 -15.10 -3.70
CA VAL A 173 16.77 -15.94 -4.46
C VAL A 173 15.35 -15.81 -3.88
N PRO A 174 14.34 -15.45 -4.67
CA PRO A 174 12.98 -15.28 -4.14
C PRO A 174 12.34 -16.63 -3.80
N THR A 175 11.74 -16.73 -2.61
CA THR A 175 11.16 -17.98 -2.08
C THR A 175 9.65 -17.88 -1.89
N ALA A 176 9.11 -16.69 -1.61
CA ALA A 176 7.68 -16.47 -1.41
C ALA A 176 7.23 -15.07 -1.81
N VAL A 177 5.91 -14.91 -2.03
CA VAL A 177 5.25 -13.62 -2.23
C VAL A 177 4.00 -13.54 -1.36
N TRP A 178 3.81 -12.39 -0.71
CA TRP A 178 2.61 -11.96 -0.03
C TRP A 178 1.79 -11.02 -0.93
N TYR A 179 0.48 -11.18 -0.91
CA TYR A 179 -0.51 -10.32 -1.56
C TYR A 179 -1.47 -9.82 -0.48
N SER A 180 -1.46 -8.52 -0.17
CA SER A 180 -2.37 -7.96 0.84
C SER A 180 -3.80 -7.86 0.32
N GLN A 181 -4.77 -8.14 1.19
CA GLN A 181 -6.19 -8.06 0.90
C GLN A 181 -6.86 -7.48 2.14
N HIS A 182 -7.15 -6.18 2.13
CA HIS A 182 -7.79 -5.49 3.26
C HIS A 182 -6.97 -5.64 4.56
N SER A 183 -7.54 -6.24 5.61
CA SER A 183 -6.84 -6.54 6.88
C SER A 183 -6.05 -7.85 6.87
N SER A 184 -6.09 -8.62 5.78
CA SER A 184 -5.50 -9.96 5.64
C SER A 184 -4.73 -10.07 4.32
N GLY A 185 -4.68 -11.26 3.72
CA GLY A 185 -4.06 -11.49 2.43
C GLY A 185 -3.84 -12.96 2.13
N GLN A 186 -2.92 -13.25 1.20
CA GLN A 186 -2.50 -14.60 0.86
C GLN A 186 -1.00 -14.66 0.61
N SER A 187 -0.37 -15.75 1.06
CA SER A 187 1.04 -16.05 0.79
C SER A 187 1.20 -17.24 -0.13
N PHE A 188 2.07 -17.11 -1.13
CA PHE A 188 2.37 -18.16 -2.10
C PHE A 188 3.87 -18.45 -2.16
N LYS A 189 4.26 -19.69 -2.45
CA LYS A 189 5.61 -19.98 -2.93
C LYS A 189 5.86 -19.13 -4.18
N TYR A 190 7.06 -18.58 -4.30
CA TYR A 190 7.39 -17.72 -5.45
C TYR A 190 7.24 -18.43 -6.79
N SER A 191 7.54 -19.74 -6.83
CA SER A 191 7.38 -20.58 -8.01
C SER A 191 5.92 -20.78 -8.43
N ALA A 192 4.96 -20.60 -7.51
CA ALA A 192 3.54 -20.88 -7.75
C ALA A 192 2.80 -19.75 -8.50
N VAL A 193 3.32 -18.52 -8.46
CA VAL A 193 2.62 -17.36 -9.01
C VAL A 193 3.00 -17.09 -10.47
N PRO A 194 2.05 -16.58 -11.28
CA PRO A 194 2.31 -16.17 -12.66
C PRO A 194 3.37 -15.05 -12.71
N LYS A 195 4.12 -15.00 -13.81
CA LYS A 195 5.20 -14.04 -14.02
C LYS A 195 5.09 -13.37 -15.38
N ASP A 196 5.80 -12.26 -15.52
CA ASP A 196 6.03 -11.57 -16.79
C ASP A 196 6.79 -12.44 -17.81
N ALA A 197 7.00 -11.90 -19.02
CA ALA A 197 7.65 -12.61 -20.11
C ALA A 197 9.12 -12.96 -19.82
N SER A 198 9.80 -12.23 -18.93
CA SER A 198 11.15 -12.59 -18.48
C SER A 198 11.16 -13.80 -17.52
N GLY A 199 10.00 -14.16 -16.96
CA GLY A 199 9.87 -15.20 -15.95
C GLY A 199 10.41 -14.79 -14.58
N PHE A 200 10.65 -13.50 -14.34
CA PHE A 200 11.17 -13.00 -13.08
C PHE A 200 10.12 -12.26 -12.26
N ARG A 201 9.35 -11.35 -12.84
CA ARG A 201 8.48 -10.45 -12.08
C ARG A 201 7.12 -11.09 -11.81
N PRO A 202 6.69 -11.27 -10.55
CA PRO A 202 5.40 -11.86 -10.24
C PRO A 202 4.27 -10.90 -10.64
N LEU A 203 3.19 -11.46 -11.16
CA LEU A 203 2.00 -10.68 -11.50
C LEU A 203 1.07 -10.58 -10.31
N ALA A 204 0.48 -9.41 -10.17
CA ALA A 204 -0.55 -9.06 -9.22
C ALA A 204 -1.73 -8.41 -9.96
N TYR A 205 -2.92 -8.52 -9.38
CA TYR A 205 -4.15 -7.97 -9.93
C TYR A 205 -4.85 -7.20 -8.82
N SER A 206 -5.09 -5.92 -9.03
CA SER A 206 -5.69 -5.02 -8.05
C SER A 206 -7.22 -5.03 -8.21
N GLY A 207 -7.93 -5.11 -7.08
CA GLY A 207 -9.39 -5.06 -7.02
C GLY A 207 -9.93 -3.71 -7.51
N ASN A 208 -11.04 -3.73 -8.25
CA ASN A 208 -11.70 -2.53 -8.76
C ASN A 208 -12.17 -1.61 -7.62
N GLY A 209 -11.44 -0.53 -7.38
CA GLY A 209 -11.70 0.47 -6.35
C GLY A 209 -11.31 0.07 -4.93
N SER A 210 -11.33 -1.22 -4.57
CA SER A 210 -10.86 -1.69 -3.25
C SER A 210 -9.35 -1.86 -3.17
N HIS A 211 -8.68 -1.93 -4.33
CA HIS A 211 -7.25 -2.09 -4.53
C HIS A 211 -6.58 -3.35 -3.95
N ALA A 212 -7.29 -4.15 -3.16
CA ALA A 212 -6.84 -5.42 -2.64
C ALA A 212 -6.11 -6.24 -3.73
N VAL A 213 -4.99 -6.86 -3.35
CA VAL A 213 -4.02 -7.42 -4.28
C VAL A 213 -4.21 -8.93 -4.35
N TYR A 214 -4.32 -9.45 -5.57
CA TYR A 214 -4.54 -10.88 -5.82
C TYR A 214 -3.49 -11.46 -6.76
N ALA A 215 -3.25 -12.77 -6.62
CA ALA A 215 -2.35 -13.52 -7.50
C ALA A 215 -3.03 -13.98 -8.81
N MET A 216 -4.33 -13.74 -8.96
CA MET A 216 -5.11 -14.07 -10.15
C MET A 216 -6.25 -13.09 -10.41
N THR A 217 -6.75 -13.12 -11.65
CA THR A 217 -8.01 -12.47 -12.03
C THR A 217 -9.23 -13.21 -11.47
N GLY A 218 -10.37 -12.54 -11.44
CA GLY A 218 -11.67 -13.14 -11.16
C GLY A 218 -12.42 -12.45 -10.04
N ASN A 219 -13.38 -13.19 -9.49
CA ASN A 219 -14.18 -12.77 -8.34
C ASN A 219 -13.59 -13.38 -7.07
N HIS A 220 -13.31 -12.55 -6.07
CA HIS A 220 -12.71 -12.93 -4.79
C HIS A 220 -13.66 -12.57 -3.67
N ILE A 221 -14.13 -13.58 -2.93
CA ILE A 221 -15.05 -13.38 -1.82
C ILE A 221 -14.30 -12.77 -0.64
N HIS A 222 -14.79 -11.63 -0.17
CA HIS A 222 -14.32 -10.84 0.98
C HIS A 222 -15.44 -10.73 2.03
N ASP A 223 -15.17 -11.03 3.30
CA ASP A 223 -16.11 -10.92 4.43
C ASP A 223 -17.52 -11.54 4.22
N GLY A 224 -17.61 -12.59 3.40
CA GLY A 224 -18.83 -13.34 3.12
C GLY A 224 -19.88 -12.65 2.22
N PHE A 225 -19.91 -11.31 2.18
CA PHE A 225 -20.93 -10.53 1.44
C PHE A 225 -20.35 -9.51 0.44
N LEU A 226 -19.06 -9.19 0.54
CA LEU A 226 -18.36 -8.31 -0.40
C LEU A 226 -17.53 -9.14 -1.36
N ASN A 227 -17.40 -8.65 -2.58
CA ASN A 227 -16.62 -9.32 -3.62
C ASN A 227 -15.67 -8.31 -4.23
N ASP A 228 -14.40 -8.68 -4.30
CA ASP A 228 -13.40 -7.97 -5.08
C ASP A 228 -13.35 -8.55 -6.49
N TYR A 229 -13.27 -7.66 -7.48
CA TYR A 229 -13.20 -8.02 -8.88
C TYR A 229 -11.87 -7.59 -9.45
N THR A 230 -11.12 -8.55 -9.99
CA THR A 230 -9.85 -8.31 -10.65
C THR A 230 -9.89 -8.78 -12.09
N ASP A 231 -9.30 -8.00 -12.98
CA ASP A 231 -9.14 -8.35 -14.39
C ASP A 231 -7.82 -7.77 -14.93
N ILE A 232 -7.72 -7.58 -16.24
CA ILE A 232 -6.47 -7.21 -16.92
C ILE A 232 -6.70 -5.90 -17.66
N GLY A 233 -6.57 -4.80 -16.91
CA GLY A 233 -6.56 -3.44 -17.41
C GLY A 233 -5.14 -2.93 -17.65
N ALA A 234 -4.91 -1.69 -17.21
CA ALA A 234 -3.60 -1.05 -17.36
C ALA A 234 -2.55 -1.79 -16.51
N LEU A 235 -1.42 -2.13 -17.14
CA LEU A 235 -0.28 -2.68 -16.42
C LEU A 235 0.48 -1.54 -15.74
N TRP A 236 0.74 -1.69 -14.46
CA TRP A 236 1.52 -0.77 -13.64
C TRP A 236 2.83 -1.42 -13.21
N ASP A 237 3.91 -0.67 -13.33
CA ASP A 237 5.23 -0.99 -12.80
C ASP A 237 5.57 -0.02 -11.65
N PRO A 238 5.32 -0.42 -10.39
CA PRO A 238 5.46 0.46 -9.23
C PRO A 238 6.87 1.01 -9.04
N ILE A 239 7.89 0.27 -9.46
CA ILE A 239 9.30 0.61 -9.17
C ILE A 239 9.92 1.60 -10.18
N GLN A 240 9.18 1.99 -11.22
CA GLN A 240 9.61 3.08 -12.12
C GLN A 240 9.52 4.46 -11.47
N SER A 241 8.72 4.60 -10.41
CA SER A 241 8.59 5.84 -9.65
C SER A 241 8.28 5.52 -8.18
N ALA A 242 9.32 5.10 -7.45
CA ALA A 242 9.22 4.74 -6.05
C ALA A 242 10.13 5.57 -5.15
N TYR A 243 9.80 5.62 -3.86
CA TYR A 243 10.74 5.93 -2.80
C TYR A 243 11.44 4.64 -2.34
N TRP A 244 12.72 4.72 -1.98
CA TRP A 244 13.55 3.54 -1.71
C TRP A 244 14.20 3.61 -0.34
N TYR A 245 13.93 2.58 0.48
CA TYR A 245 14.40 2.53 1.85
C TYR A 245 14.93 1.16 2.24
N SER A 246 15.93 1.15 3.11
CA SER A 246 16.21 0.01 3.99
C SER A 246 15.49 0.22 5.33
N TRP A 247 15.11 -0.86 6.00
CA TRP A 247 14.56 -0.82 7.34
C TRP A 247 15.30 -1.78 8.27
N SER A 248 15.51 -1.37 9.51
CA SER A 248 16.02 -2.23 10.59
C SER A 248 15.09 -2.23 11.79
N ALA A 249 15.09 -3.35 12.51
CA ALA A 249 14.23 -3.55 13.67
C ALA A 249 14.43 -2.48 14.74
N PRO A 250 13.40 -2.21 15.56
CA PRO A 250 13.54 -1.34 16.72
C PRO A 250 14.74 -1.75 17.56
N ALA A 251 15.62 -0.80 17.78
CA ALA A 251 16.79 -0.88 18.64
C ALA A 251 16.87 0.44 19.41
N PRO A 252 17.50 0.48 20.60
CA PRO A 252 17.78 1.74 21.26
C PRO A 252 18.48 2.70 20.28
N PRO A 253 18.05 3.98 20.20
CA PRO A 253 18.76 4.95 19.37
C PRO A 253 20.25 4.96 19.75
N PRO A 254 21.17 4.97 18.77
CA PRO A 254 22.59 5.12 19.08
C PRO A 254 22.79 6.37 19.96
N ALA A 255 23.65 6.26 20.99
CA ALA A 255 23.96 7.40 21.84
C ALA A 255 24.46 8.57 20.98
N GLY A 256 23.86 9.75 21.16
CA GLY A 256 24.16 10.94 20.34
C GLY A 256 23.44 11.03 19.00
N SER A 257 22.49 10.13 18.70
CA SER A 257 21.68 10.25 17.48
C SER A 257 20.78 11.51 17.52
N THR A 258 20.65 12.18 16.37
CA THR A 258 19.85 13.41 16.20
C THR A 258 18.39 13.13 15.84
N PHE A 259 17.87 11.93 16.14
CA PHE A 259 16.48 11.58 15.82
C PHE A 259 15.53 12.49 16.61
N PRO A 260 14.62 13.23 15.92
CA PRO A 260 13.58 13.98 16.59
C PRO A 260 12.76 13.08 17.52
N ALA A 261 12.39 13.59 18.70
CA ALA A 261 11.58 12.86 19.67
C ALA A 261 10.21 12.40 19.12
N THR A 262 9.75 12.99 18.02
CA THR A 262 8.53 12.61 17.29
C THR A 262 8.63 11.26 16.59
N ARG A 263 9.85 10.77 16.33
CA ARG A 263 10.08 9.50 15.62
C ARG A 263 10.11 8.34 16.60
N ASP A 264 9.06 7.55 16.57
CA ASP A 264 8.96 6.34 17.39
C ASP A 264 9.75 5.18 16.77
N VAL A 265 11.07 5.35 16.72
CA VAL A 265 11.99 4.30 16.26
C VAL A 265 11.99 3.07 17.17
N ALA A 266 11.64 3.26 18.45
CA ALA A 266 11.53 2.19 19.43
C ALA A 266 10.30 1.30 19.21
N GLY A 267 9.22 1.82 18.62
CA GLY A 267 8.03 1.07 18.26
C GLY A 267 7.98 0.64 16.79
N LEU A 268 8.46 1.47 15.86
CA LEU A 268 8.26 1.30 14.41
C LEU A 268 9.52 0.86 13.63
N GLY A 269 10.68 0.88 14.29
CA GLY A 269 11.97 0.58 13.66
C GLY A 269 12.57 1.75 12.91
N TYR A 270 13.76 1.55 12.33
CA TYR A 270 14.50 2.60 11.64
C TYR A 270 14.35 2.44 10.14
N ILE A 271 13.71 3.40 9.49
CA ILE A 271 13.78 3.54 8.04
C ILE A 271 14.96 4.45 7.66
N LYS A 272 15.78 4.00 6.71
CA LYS A 272 16.90 4.75 6.14
C LYS A 272 16.74 4.82 4.62
N PRO A 273 16.73 6.01 4.01
CA PRO A 273 16.64 6.13 2.57
C PRO A 273 17.92 5.64 1.91
N TYR A 274 17.80 4.95 0.77
CA TYR A 274 18.97 4.62 -0.05
C TYR A 274 19.58 5.88 -0.69
N ASP A 275 18.74 6.89 -0.93
CA ASP A 275 19.12 8.24 -1.36
C ASP A 275 18.26 9.27 -0.60
N ALA A 276 18.89 10.01 0.32
CA ALA A 276 18.22 10.99 1.16
C ALA A 276 17.73 12.24 0.40
N SER A 277 18.25 12.50 -0.81
CA SER A 277 17.81 13.64 -1.62
C SER A 277 16.47 13.41 -2.32
N THR A 278 16.06 12.14 -2.45
CA THR A 278 14.86 11.76 -3.20
C THR A 278 13.84 10.97 -2.38
N SER A 279 14.20 10.53 -1.16
CA SER A 279 13.37 9.67 -0.32
C SER A 279 13.20 10.27 1.10
N PRO A 280 12.12 11.04 1.33
CA PRO A 280 11.81 11.65 2.62
C PRO A 280 11.40 10.60 3.65
N ILE A 281 11.51 10.87 4.96
CA ILE A 281 11.27 9.84 6.00
C ILE A 281 10.19 10.17 7.03
N GLY A 282 9.76 11.43 7.18
CA GLY A 282 8.78 11.82 8.19
C GLY A 282 7.44 11.09 8.04
N TRP A 283 6.99 10.89 6.80
CA TRP A 283 5.75 10.19 6.48
C TRP A 283 5.66 8.77 7.04
N PHE A 284 6.77 8.04 7.12
CA PHE A 284 6.79 6.68 7.65
C PHE A 284 6.49 6.65 9.15
N TYR A 285 6.90 7.67 9.89
CA TYR A 285 6.72 7.76 11.33
C TYR A 285 5.42 8.45 11.74
N PHE A 286 4.65 9.01 10.81
CA PHE A 286 3.34 9.56 11.12
C PHE A 286 2.39 8.45 11.61
N LYS A 287 1.90 8.59 12.85
CA LYS A 287 1.09 7.56 13.53
C LYS A 287 -0.42 7.68 13.29
N GLY A 288 -0.85 8.77 12.68
CA GLY A 288 -2.25 9.05 12.46
C GLY A 288 -2.82 8.33 11.24
N ARG A 289 -3.94 8.85 10.75
CA ARG A 289 -4.70 8.28 9.63
C ARG A 289 -4.43 9.03 8.33
N TRP A 290 -4.15 8.27 7.28
CA TRP A 290 -3.99 8.73 5.91
C TRP A 290 -5.34 8.97 5.25
N GLY A 291 -6.15 9.87 5.81
CA GLY A 291 -7.47 10.20 5.29
C GLY A 291 -8.38 10.81 6.34
N ASP A 292 -9.63 11.03 5.97
CA ASP A 292 -10.67 11.58 6.84
C ASP A 292 -10.93 10.69 8.06
N PHE A 293 -11.37 11.32 9.16
CA PHE A 293 -12.09 10.59 10.20
C PHE A 293 -13.49 10.26 9.70
N ARG A 294 -14.01 9.07 10.03
CA ARG A 294 -15.36 8.64 9.63
C ARG A 294 -16.38 9.75 9.88
N TYR A 295 -17.15 10.11 8.86
CA TYR A 295 -18.18 11.13 8.98
C TYR A 295 -19.23 10.73 10.01
N LYS A 296 -19.73 11.73 10.76
CA LYS A 296 -20.80 11.53 11.74
C LYS A 296 -22.05 11.00 11.06
N LYS A 297 -22.89 10.29 11.81
CA LYS A 297 -24.16 9.76 11.32
C LYS A 297 -25.07 10.85 10.74
N GLU A 298 -24.99 12.06 11.28
CA GLU A 298 -25.79 13.22 10.89
C GLU A 298 -25.21 13.98 9.69
N ASP A 299 -24.00 13.64 9.22
CA ASP A 299 -23.44 14.24 8.01
C ASP A 299 -24.29 13.84 6.79
N PRO A 300 -24.79 14.79 5.99
CA PRO A 300 -25.68 14.48 4.86
C PRO A 300 -25.02 13.62 3.77
N ARG A 301 -23.69 13.50 3.78
CA ARG A 301 -22.93 12.66 2.85
C ARG A 301 -22.82 11.22 3.35
N GLN A 302 -23.02 10.99 4.64
CA GLN A 302 -22.90 9.69 5.28
C GLN A 302 -24.18 8.87 5.10
N ASP A 303 -24.01 7.56 4.99
CA ASP A 303 -25.09 6.57 4.95
C ASP A 303 -24.59 5.31 5.66
N SER A 304 -25.49 4.40 6.00
CA SER A 304 -25.08 3.11 6.58
C SER A 304 -26.01 1.98 6.16
N LEU A 305 -25.44 0.79 6.04
CA LEU A 305 -26.19 -0.44 6.01
C LEU A 305 -26.46 -0.88 7.46
N LEU A 306 -27.74 -0.81 7.86
CA LEU A 306 -28.24 -1.22 9.18
C LEU A 306 -27.53 -0.55 10.39
N GLY A 307 -26.86 0.58 10.18
CA GLY A 307 -26.09 1.26 11.24
C GLY A 307 -24.79 0.57 11.64
N VAL A 308 -24.37 -0.49 10.94
CA VAL A 308 -23.17 -1.28 11.28
C VAL A 308 -22.05 -1.18 10.26
N ALA A 309 -22.36 -0.90 8.98
CA ALA A 309 -21.38 -0.61 7.95
C ALA A 309 -21.64 0.76 7.34
N TRP A 310 -20.65 1.64 7.36
CA TRP A 310 -20.80 3.04 6.95
C TRP A 310 -20.32 3.27 5.53
N LYS A 311 -20.89 4.26 4.85
CA LYS A 311 -20.49 4.64 3.49
C LYS A 311 -19.07 5.17 3.45
N TYR A 312 -18.74 6.10 4.35
CA TYR A 312 -17.40 6.65 4.51
C TYR A 312 -16.82 6.22 5.85
N GLU A 313 -15.70 5.52 5.80
CA GLU A 313 -14.93 5.04 6.95
C GLU A 313 -13.67 5.88 7.15
N THR A 314 -12.98 5.61 8.25
CA THR A 314 -11.73 6.29 8.60
C THR A 314 -10.59 5.81 7.70
N GLY A 315 -9.74 6.73 7.22
CA GLY A 315 -8.55 6.38 6.45
C GLY A 315 -7.58 5.45 7.21
N PRO A 316 -6.73 4.68 6.51
CA PRO A 316 -5.85 3.69 7.13
C PRO A 316 -4.69 4.35 7.88
N ASP A 317 -3.99 3.59 8.71
CA ASP A 317 -2.64 3.97 9.15
C ASP A 317 -1.59 3.69 8.05
N GLY A 318 -0.36 4.14 8.29
CA GLY A 318 0.72 4.06 7.31
C GLY A 318 1.45 2.71 7.23
N PRO A 319 2.37 2.54 6.27
CA PRO A 319 3.12 1.30 6.06
C PRO A 319 3.94 0.78 7.24
N ALA A 320 4.30 1.64 8.20
CA ALA A 320 4.99 1.23 9.43
C ALA A 320 4.19 0.20 10.25
N PHE A 321 2.87 0.19 10.10
CA PHE A 321 1.95 -0.70 10.84
C PHE A 321 1.67 -2.02 10.10
N LYS A 322 2.28 -2.26 8.94
CA LYS A 322 2.08 -3.48 8.12
C LYS A 322 3.00 -4.65 8.53
N ASN A 323 3.38 -4.72 9.81
CA ASN A 323 4.17 -5.80 10.42
C ASN A 323 5.48 -6.12 9.68
N LEU A 324 6.34 -5.13 9.45
CA LEU A 324 7.60 -5.29 8.69
C LEU A 324 8.54 -6.36 9.28
N GLN A 325 8.53 -6.51 10.61
CA GLN A 325 9.34 -7.49 11.33
C GLN A 325 8.78 -8.93 11.27
N ARG A 326 7.65 -9.19 10.61
CA ARG A 326 6.97 -10.50 10.60
C ARG A 326 7.93 -11.68 10.37
N LYS A 327 7.87 -12.69 11.25
CA LYS A 327 8.71 -13.89 11.11
C LYS A 327 8.31 -14.70 9.88
N ASN A 328 7.01 -14.87 9.69
CA ASN A 328 6.44 -15.60 8.57
C ASN A 328 6.12 -14.67 7.39
N VAL A 329 5.86 -15.24 6.21
CA VAL A 329 5.41 -14.47 5.04
C VAL A 329 4.03 -13.88 5.32
N TRP A 330 3.14 -14.70 5.88
CA TRP A 330 1.88 -14.25 6.45
C TRP A 330 2.11 -13.46 7.75
N PRO A 331 1.43 -12.33 7.99
CA PRO A 331 1.45 -11.64 9.28
C PRO A 331 0.83 -12.50 10.39
N GLY A 332 1.66 -13.09 11.27
CA GLY A 332 1.22 -13.94 12.39
C GLY A 332 1.60 -15.42 12.22
N ASP A 333 0.99 -16.29 13.02
CA ASP A 333 1.44 -17.69 13.20
C ASP A 333 0.60 -18.74 12.48
N LYS A 334 -0.56 -18.35 11.92
CA LYS A 334 -1.55 -19.29 11.34
C LYS A 334 -1.57 -19.32 9.81
N GLY A 335 -0.74 -18.53 9.15
CA GLY A 335 -0.72 -18.45 7.70
C GLY A 335 -0.14 -19.68 7.03
N THR A 336 -0.70 -20.04 5.87
CA THR A 336 -0.20 -21.13 5.04
C THR A 336 0.50 -20.58 3.80
N LEU A 337 1.67 -21.13 3.46
CA LEU A 337 2.34 -20.84 2.20
C LEU A 337 1.75 -21.75 1.11
N LEU A 338 1.06 -21.15 0.14
CA LEU A 338 0.34 -21.89 -0.89
C LEU A 338 1.25 -22.28 -2.07
N ASP A 339 1.10 -23.50 -2.56
CA ASP A 339 1.92 -24.08 -3.65
C ASP A 339 1.31 -23.93 -5.04
N LYS A 340 0.08 -23.43 -5.11
CA LYS A 340 -0.64 -23.17 -6.34
C LYS A 340 -1.56 -21.96 -6.16
N VAL A 341 -1.76 -21.22 -7.23
CA VAL A 341 -2.81 -20.22 -7.31
C VAL A 341 -4.12 -20.95 -7.61
N SER A 342 -5.14 -20.74 -6.78
CA SER A 342 -6.50 -21.22 -7.00
C SER A 342 -7.47 -20.26 -6.34
N LEU A 343 -8.72 -20.25 -6.80
CA LEU A 343 -9.82 -19.61 -6.10
C LEU A 343 -9.97 -20.31 -4.74
N VAL A 344 -9.33 -19.76 -3.72
CA VAL A 344 -9.54 -20.12 -2.32
C VAL A 344 -10.11 -18.87 -1.69
N ALA A 345 -11.21 -19.01 -0.95
CA ALA A 345 -11.70 -17.92 -0.12
C ALA A 345 -10.53 -17.39 0.74
N ALA A 346 -10.44 -16.08 0.91
CA ALA A 346 -9.46 -15.48 1.80
C ALA A 346 -9.56 -16.18 3.17
N ALA A 347 -8.43 -16.60 3.73
CA ALA A 347 -8.44 -17.16 5.08
C ALA A 347 -8.77 -16.02 6.06
N PRO A 348 -9.75 -16.22 6.97
CA PRO A 348 -10.14 -15.20 7.94
C PRO A 348 -9.02 -14.86 8.93
#